data_AF-A0A7W9BU49-F1
#
_entry.id   AF-A0A7W9BU49-F1
#
_cell.length_a   1.000
_cell.length_b   1.000
_cell.length_c   1.000
_cell.angle_alpha   90.00
_cell.angle_beta   90.00
_cell.angle_gamma   90.00
#
_symmetry.space_group_name_H-M   'P 1'
#
loop_
_entity.id
_entity.type
_entity.pdbx_description
1 polymer ?
#
loop_
_entity_poly.entity_id
_entity_poly.type
_entity_poly.pdbx_seq_one_letter_code
_entity_poly.pdbx_strand_id
1 'polypeptide(L)'
;MSERSGSTRAEAPSPVDLASDAEDDARPALGWAAGSILVASVFLLLTNAQALNGWAAEQEPSETMVRVTGATEGWLAATERTRSAAPRAWLHGVWKRAQAARFAGPAPAEGD
;
A
#
# COMPACT_ATOMS: atom_id res chain seq x y z
N MET A 1 12.52 -34.93 -57.49
CA MET A 1 11.74 -34.72 -56.25
C MET A 1 12.69 -34.21 -55.18
N SER A 2 12.69 -32.91 -54.89
CA SER A 2 13.23 -32.32 -53.65
C SER A 2 13.00 -30.82 -53.69
N GLU A 3 12.02 -30.40 -52.89
CA GLU A 3 11.56 -29.03 -52.73
C GLU A 3 12.62 -28.21 -51.99
N ARG A 4 13.02 -27.06 -52.56
CA ARG A 4 13.74 -26.03 -51.81
C ARG A 4 12.73 -25.26 -50.96
N SER A 5 12.39 -25.81 -49.80
CA SER A 5 11.78 -25.05 -48.71
C SER A 5 12.86 -24.74 -47.68
N GLY A 6 13.39 -23.53 -47.75
CA GLY A 6 14.28 -22.96 -46.75
C GLY A 6 13.94 -21.48 -46.60
N SER A 7 12.71 -21.20 -46.17
CA SER A 7 12.27 -19.84 -45.84
C SER A 7 12.97 -19.43 -44.55
N THR A 8 14.08 -18.68 -44.65
CA THR A 8 14.64 -17.94 -43.52
C THR A 8 13.74 -16.72 -43.28
N ARG A 9 12.62 -16.93 -42.56
CA ARG A 9 11.91 -15.80 -41.96
C ARG A 9 12.83 -15.22 -40.90
N ALA A 10 13.23 -13.96 -41.08
CA ALA A 10 13.78 -13.17 -39.99
C ALA A 10 12.76 -13.14 -38.86
N GLU A 11 13.13 -13.71 -37.72
CA GLU A 11 12.33 -13.72 -36.51
C GLU A 11 12.21 -12.28 -36.02
N ALA A 12 10.98 -11.75 -35.99
CA ALA A 12 10.75 -10.39 -35.52
C ALA A 12 11.06 -10.34 -34.01
N PRO A 13 11.79 -9.32 -33.53
CA PRO A 13 12.13 -9.22 -32.12
C PRO A 13 10.86 -9.22 -31.29
N SER A 14 10.84 -10.06 -30.26
CA SER A 14 9.71 -10.23 -29.38
C SER A 14 9.57 -8.97 -28.51
N PRO A 15 8.36 -8.51 -28.17
CA PRO A 15 8.17 -7.34 -27.30
C PRO A 15 8.80 -7.45 -25.90
N VAL A 16 9.32 -8.64 -25.53
CA VAL A 16 10.04 -8.90 -24.28
C VAL A 16 11.57 -8.88 -24.44
N ASP A 17 12.07 -8.69 -25.67
CA ASP A 17 13.49 -8.45 -25.93
C ASP A 17 13.83 -7.02 -25.51
N LEU A 18 14.04 -6.85 -24.20
CA LEU A 18 14.56 -5.61 -23.64
C LEU A 18 16.05 -5.51 -23.98
N ALA A 19 16.49 -4.34 -24.44
CA ALA A 19 17.90 -4.07 -24.69
C ALA A 19 18.72 -4.43 -23.44
N SER A 20 19.74 -5.29 -23.61
CA SER A 20 20.60 -5.79 -22.53
C SER A 20 21.46 -4.72 -21.87
N ASP A 21 21.40 -3.47 -22.32
CA ASP A 21 22.20 -2.35 -21.80
C ASP A 21 21.69 -1.82 -20.43
N ALA A 22 20.76 -2.51 -19.78
CA ALA A 22 20.21 -2.15 -18.47
C ALA A 22 21.07 -2.62 -17.27
N GLU A 23 22.35 -2.91 -17.46
CA GLU A 23 23.22 -3.40 -16.38
C GLU A 23 23.75 -2.30 -15.45
N ASP A 24 23.61 -1.01 -15.77
CA ASP A 24 24.46 0.00 -15.14
C ASP A 24 23.89 0.82 -13.97
N ASP A 25 22.71 0.52 -13.40
CA ASP A 25 22.26 1.30 -12.22
C ASP A 25 21.27 0.63 -11.25
N ALA A 26 21.39 -0.68 -11.02
CA ALA A 26 20.51 -1.40 -10.08
C ALA A 26 20.68 -0.95 -8.60
N ARG A 27 21.86 -0.47 -8.22
CA ARG A 27 22.18 -0.10 -6.82
C ARG A 27 21.42 1.15 -6.33
N PRO A 28 21.39 2.29 -7.05
CA PRO A 28 20.59 3.45 -6.64
C PRO A 28 19.09 3.14 -6.62
N ALA A 29 18.58 2.29 -7.53
CA ALA A 29 17.20 1.85 -7.52
C ALA A 29 16.82 1.08 -6.24
N LEU A 30 17.71 0.20 -5.76
CA LEU A 30 17.49 -0.56 -4.53
C LEU A 30 17.49 0.34 -3.28
N GLY A 31 18.37 1.34 -3.24
CA GLY A 31 18.41 2.33 -2.15
C GLY A 31 17.14 3.18 -2.09
N TRP A 32 16.63 3.61 -3.24
CA TRP A 32 15.38 4.37 -3.33
C TRP A 32 14.17 3.53 -2.89
N ALA A 33 14.09 2.27 -3.32
CA ALA A 33 13.03 1.36 -2.90
C ALA A 33 13.08 1.10 -1.38
N ALA A 34 14.27 0.81 -0.83
CA ALA A 34 14.46 0.59 0.60
C ALA A 34 14.07 1.83 1.42
N GLY A 35 14.49 3.03 0.98
CA GLY A 35 14.10 4.29 1.61
C GLY A 35 12.59 4.52 1.59
N SER A 36 11.95 4.27 0.44
CA SER A 36 10.51 4.41 0.29
C SER A 36 9.74 3.43 1.18
N ILE A 37 10.19 2.17 1.25
CA ILE A 37 9.63 1.14 2.14
C ILE A 37 9.78 1.57 3.60
N LEU A 38 10.97 2.03 4.00
CA LEU A 38 11.22 2.47 5.37
C LEU A 38 10.28 3.63 5.77
N VAL A 39 10.16 4.65 4.91
CA VAL A 39 9.27 5.79 5.16
C VAL A 39 7.81 5.32 5.25
N ALA A 40 7.36 4.46 4.32
CA ALA A 40 6.01 3.91 4.34
C ALA A 40 5.75 3.07 5.59
N SER A 41 6.71 2.23 6.00
CA SER A 41 6.62 1.42 7.22
C SER A 41 6.54 2.27 8.48
N VAL A 42 7.36 3.33 8.59
CA VAL A 42 7.28 4.27 9.72
C VAL A 42 5.93 4.99 9.73
N PHE A 43 5.47 5.47 8.58
CA PHE A 43 4.16 6.11 8.46
C PHE A 43 3.02 5.17 8.87
N LEU A 44 3.03 3.93 8.37
CA LEU A 44 2.08 2.88 8.77
C LEU A 44 2.16 2.61 10.27
N LEU A 45 3.36 2.46 10.83
CA LEU A 45 3.55 2.16 12.26
C LEU A 45 2.97 3.27 13.15
N LEU A 46 3.14 4.53 12.77
CA LEU A 46 2.63 5.69 13.53
C LEU A 46 1.12 5.90 13.38
N THR A 47 0.56 5.64 12.19
CA THR A 47 -0.85 5.95 11.88
C THR A 47 -1.79 4.76 12.09
N ASN A 48 -1.26 3.54 12.17
CA ASN A 48 -2.02 2.30 12.24
C ASN A 48 -2.08 1.69 13.65
N ALA A 49 -1.59 2.40 14.68
CA ALA A 49 -1.55 1.90 16.06
C ALA A 49 -2.92 1.46 16.58
N GLN A 50 -3.98 2.20 16.25
CA GLN A 50 -5.35 1.86 16.67
C GLN A 50 -5.87 0.57 16.01
N ALA A 51 -5.59 0.36 14.72
CA ALA A 51 -6.02 -0.86 14.05
C ALA A 51 -5.24 -2.08 14.55
N LEU A 52 -3.94 -1.91 14.85
CA LEU A 52 -3.11 -2.95 15.47
C LEU A 52 -3.64 -3.35 16.85
N ASN A 53 -4.04 -2.38 17.68
CA ASN A 53 -4.64 -2.64 18.98
C ASN A 53 -6.01 -3.34 18.86
N GLY A 54 -6.88 -2.85 17.97
CA GLY A 54 -8.19 -3.46 17.72
C GLY A 54 -8.09 -4.89 17.24
N TRP A 55 -7.25 -5.15 16.22
CA TRP A 55 -6.94 -6.50 15.78
C TRP A 55 -6.43 -7.37 16.93
N ALA A 56 -5.51 -6.84 17.75
CA ALA A 56 -4.94 -7.61 18.83
C ALA A 56 -5.98 -8.03 19.90
N ALA A 57 -6.97 -7.17 20.14
CA ALA A 57 -8.07 -7.44 21.07
C ALA A 57 -9.10 -8.46 20.54
N GLU A 58 -9.19 -8.66 19.22
CA GLU A 58 -10.12 -9.59 18.58
C GLU A 58 -9.62 -11.04 18.52
N GLN A 59 -8.32 -11.26 18.75
CA GLN A 59 -7.72 -12.60 18.70
C GLN A 59 -8.07 -13.44 19.94
N GLU A 60 -8.03 -14.76 19.78
CA GLU A 60 -8.28 -15.68 20.89
C GLU A 60 -7.25 -15.48 22.03
N PRO A 61 -7.70 -15.39 23.30
CA PRO A 61 -6.80 -15.19 24.41
C PRO A 61 -5.76 -16.31 24.53
N SER A 62 -4.49 -15.94 24.43
CA SER A 62 -3.34 -16.82 24.66
C SER A 62 -2.22 -16.04 25.34
N GLU A 63 -1.26 -16.71 25.99
CA GLU A 63 -0.13 -16.03 26.64
C GLU A 63 0.65 -15.13 25.68
N THR A 64 0.83 -15.58 24.42
CA THR A 64 1.45 -14.77 23.37
C THR A 64 0.61 -13.54 23.08
N MET A 65 -0.71 -13.70 22.97
CA MET A 65 -1.59 -12.59 22.61
C MET A 65 -1.70 -11.55 23.73
N VAL A 66 -1.66 -11.96 25.00
CA VAL A 66 -1.61 -11.02 26.14
C VAL A 66 -0.40 -10.09 26.03
N ARG A 67 0.76 -10.60 25.61
CA ARG A 67 1.96 -9.78 25.39
C ARG A 67 1.80 -8.85 24.19
N VAL A 68 1.22 -9.35 23.10
CA VAL A 68 0.95 -8.56 21.88
C VAL A 68 -0.03 -7.43 22.18
N THR A 69 -1.12 -7.70 22.87
CA THR A 69 -2.12 -6.70 23.28
C THR A 69 -1.50 -5.65 24.19
N GLY A 70 -0.71 -6.05 25.20
CA GLY A 70 -0.02 -5.08 26.06
C GLY A 70 0.99 -4.20 25.29
N ALA A 71 1.68 -4.77 24.30
CA ALA A 71 2.59 -4.00 23.43
C ALA A 71 1.84 -3.02 22.52
N THR A 72 0.71 -3.42 21.92
CA THR A 72 -0.08 -2.55 21.05
C THR A 72 -0.82 -1.46 21.84
N GLU A 73 -1.29 -1.74 23.06
CA GLU A 73 -1.82 -0.74 24.00
C GLU A 73 -0.76 0.31 24.37
N GLY A 74 0.43 -0.14 24.77
CA GLY A 74 1.55 0.75 25.09
C GLY A 74 1.97 1.61 23.90
N TRP A 75 1.96 1.02 22.70
CA TRP A 75 2.26 1.74 21.45
C TRP A 75 1.19 2.77 21.10
N LEU A 76 -0.10 2.41 21.22
CA LEU A 76 -1.22 3.33 21.04
C LEU A 76 -1.07 4.54 21.97
N ALA A 77 -0.84 4.30 23.26
CA ALA A 77 -0.63 5.37 24.24
C ALA A 77 0.60 6.24 23.92
N ALA A 78 1.66 5.70 23.32
CA ALA A 78 2.82 6.47 22.87
C ALA A 78 2.50 7.36 21.64
N THR A 79 1.77 6.82 20.67
CA THR A 79 1.35 7.56 19.46
C THR A 79 0.30 8.64 19.76
N GLU A 80 -0.58 8.43 20.74
CA GLU A 80 -1.52 9.45 21.21
C GLU A 80 -0.80 10.61 21.92
N ARG A 81 0.20 10.31 22.76
CA ARG A 81 1.01 11.34 23.44
C ARG A 81 1.78 12.24 22.49
N THR A 82 2.14 11.75 21.30
CA THR A 82 2.80 12.54 20.26
C THR A 82 1.83 13.39 19.41
N ARG A 83 0.52 13.40 19.74
CA ARG A 83 -0.56 13.99 18.90
C ARG A 83 -0.58 13.44 17.47
N SER A 84 -0.01 12.25 17.24
CA SER A 84 0.08 11.59 15.93
C SER A 84 -1.27 11.12 15.39
N ALA A 85 -2.36 11.32 16.13
CA ALA A 85 -3.72 11.13 15.63
C ALA A 85 -4.15 12.19 14.60
N ALA A 86 -3.48 13.35 14.54
CA ALA A 86 -3.84 14.45 13.64
C ALA A 86 -3.73 14.10 12.14
N PRO A 87 -2.66 13.45 11.65
CA PRO A 87 -2.57 12.98 10.27
C PRO A 87 -3.69 12.02 9.87
N ARG A 88 -4.02 11.06 10.74
CA ARG A 88 -5.08 10.07 10.48
C ARG A 88 -6.45 10.73 10.40
N ALA A 89 -6.75 11.62 11.35
CA ALA A 89 -8.00 12.38 11.36
C ALA A 89 -8.12 13.28 10.12
N TRP A 90 -7.02 13.91 9.70
CA TRP A 90 -6.97 14.72 8.48
C TRP A 90 -7.26 13.88 7.22
N LEU A 91 -6.59 12.74 7.07
CA LEU A 91 -6.78 11.84 5.92
C LEU A 91 -8.20 11.27 5.89
N HIS A 92 -8.74 10.87 7.05
CA HIS A 92 -10.13 10.44 7.16
C HIS A 92 -11.10 11.56 6.75
N GLY A 93 -10.83 12.80 7.15
CA GLY A 93 -11.59 13.97 6.72
C GLY A 93 -11.52 14.21 5.21
N VAL A 94 -10.34 14.07 4.60
CA VAL A 94 -10.16 14.16 3.13
C VAL A 94 -11.00 13.09 2.44
N TRP A 95 -10.90 11.84 2.88
CA TRP A 95 -11.66 10.72 2.34
C TRP A 95 -13.17 10.95 2.44
N LYS A 96 -13.68 11.38 3.60
CA LYS A 96 -15.12 11.63 3.79
C LYS A 96 -15.64 12.76 2.89
N ARG A 97 -14.82 13.80 2.65
CA ARG A 97 -15.14 14.86 1.68
C ARG A 97 -15.20 14.34 0.25
N ALA A 98 -14.23 13.52 -0.16
CA ALA A 98 -14.23 12.86 -1.46
C ALA A 98 -15.44 11.91 -1.64
N GLN A 99 -15.79 11.16 -0.58
CA GLN A 99 -16.97 10.29 -0.57
C GLN A 99 -18.26 11.10 -0.74
N ALA A 100 -18.43 12.19 0.01
CA ALA A 100 -19.59 13.07 -0.12
C ALA A 100 -19.71 13.68 -1.54
N ALA A 101 -18.58 14.09 -2.13
CA ALA A 101 -18.57 14.64 -3.49
C ALA A 101 -18.92 13.59 -4.56
N ARG A 102 -18.51 12.32 -4.38
CA ARG A 102 -18.79 11.23 -5.32
C ARG A 102 -20.23 10.70 -5.22
N PHE A 103 -20.85 10.81 -4.05
CA PHE A 103 -22.20 10.30 -3.77
C PHE A 103 -23.24 11.42 -3.56
N ALA A 104 -22.94 12.67 -3.94
CA ALA A 104 -23.94 13.72 -4.05
C ALA A 104 -24.85 13.41 -5.23
N GLY A 105 -25.85 12.56 -5.00
CA GLY A 105 -26.91 12.26 -5.96
C GLY A 105 -27.82 13.48 -6.17
N PRO A 106 -28.56 13.53 -7.29
CA PRO A 106 -29.57 14.57 -7.52
C PRO A 106 -30.59 14.60 -6.38
N ALA A 107 -31.05 15.80 -6.01
CA ALA A 107 -32.17 15.96 -5.08
C ALA A 107 -33.37 15.11 -5.55
N PRO A 108 -34.12 14.49 -4.63
CA PRO A 108 -35.31 13.73 -5.01
C PRO A 108 -36.22 14.66 -5.82
N ALA A 109 -36.61 14.21 -7.02
CA ALA A 109 -37.63 14.90 -7.79
C ALA A 109 -38.88 14.95 -6.91
N GLU A 110 -39.26 16.16 -6.47
CA GLU A 110 -40.59 16.40 -5.91
C GLU A 110 -41.60 15.91 -6.96
N GLY A 111 -42.37 14.90 -6.58
CA GLY A 111 -43.40 14.34 -7.43
C GLY A 111 -44.54 15.36 -7.57
N ASP A 112 -44.87 15.66 -8.82
CA ASP A 112 -46.19 16.17 -9.22
C ASP A 112 -47.17 15.00 -9.37
#